data_AF-A0A2S8IWQ2-F1
#
_entry.id   AF-A0A2S8IWQ2-F1
#
_cell.length_a   1.000
_cell.length_b   1.000
_cell.length_c   1.000
_cell.angle_alpha   90.00
_cell.angle_beta   90.00
_cell.angle_gamma   90.00
#
_symmetry.space_group_name_H-M   'P 1'
#
loop_
_entity.id
_entity.type
_entity.pdbx_description
1 polymer ?
#
loop_
_entity_poly.entity_id
_entity_poly.type
_entity_poly.pdbx_seq_one_letter_code
_entity_poly.pdbx_strand_id
1 'polypeptide(L)'
;MVPSVRGVELAEVAGEPGFPVPGSPELSGLSRQERLDYLRRRMAAVPARGESVASRAPVESAFPMTGTSAAPDSHAAGVLPVPAALAELLPRGGLVRGSVVSVSGATSLLLGLVASVTAGGGHVAVIGHPRLGVLAAVEMGAQLERLALIPDPGADPVEIAAVLLDGMDLVVLGLGGASVAPSRARAVVARARSKGATLVVTDGHWDGAEMRLEARVHGYAGLGNGSQDRGCGRLRSLSLAVCARGRSFQPRTTRLDVRSAQGRVEWVSAPEPVAPLEVAPFPAPVEVVGL
;
A
#
# COMPACT_ATOMS: atom_id res chain seq x y z
N MET A 1 14.72 -47.41 -33.33
CA MET A 1 15.55 -47.68 -32.13
C MET A 1 14.93 -46.89 -30.99
N VAL A 2 14.05 -47.55 -30.23
CA VAL A 2 13.21 -46.97 -29.17
C VAL A 2 13.73 -47.51 -27.85
N PRO A 3 14.04 -46.68 -26.84
CA PRO A 3 14.22 -47.20 -25.49
C PRO A 3 12.87 -47.18 -24.77
N SER A 4 12.41 -48.38 -24.49
CA SER A 4 11.38 -48.74 -23.52
C SER A 4 11.80 -48.31 -22.11
N VAL A 5 10.96 -47.53 -21.42
CA VAL A 5 11.11 -47.29 -19.97
C VAL A 5 9.81 -47.71 -19.27
N ARG A 6 10.03 -48.53 -18.25
CA ARG A 6 9.08 -49.28 -17.43
C ARG A 6 8.15 -48.37 -16.63
N GLY A 7 6.97 -48.92 -16.34
CA GLY A 7 5.89 -48.31 -15.59
C GLY A 7 6.25 -47.91 -14.15
N VAL A 8 5.50 -46.93 -13.68
CA VAL A 8 5.42 -46.51 -12.28
C VAL A 8 3.94 -46.56 -11.90
N GLU A 9 3.66 -47.32 -10.84
CA GLU A 9 2.38 -47.53 -10.19
C GLU A 9 1.68 -46.21 -9.84
N LEU A 10 0.37 -46.17 -10.13
CA LEU A 10 -0.56 -45.16 -9.65
C LEU A 10 -0.80 -45.40 -8.15
N ALA A 11 -0.16 -44.58 -7.31
CA ALA A 11 -0.51 -44.48 -5.90
C ALA A 11 -1.85 -43.73 -5.78
N GLU A 12 -2.85 -44.50 -5.36
CA GLU A 12 -4.20 -44.10 -4.97
C GLU A 12 -4.13 -43.04 -3.84
N VAL A 13 -4.36 -41.77 -4.19
CA VAL A 13 -4.50 -40.69 -3.20
C VAL A 13 -5.94 -40.67 -2.72
N ALA A 14 -6.11 -41.20 -1.51
CA ALA A 14 -7.34 -41.24 -0.75
C ALA A 14 -7.94 -39.85 -0.50
N GLY A 15 -9.26 -39.77 -0.65
CA GLY A 15 -10.15 -39.03 0.24
C GLY A 15 -10.34 -37.54 -0.05
N GLU A 16 -11.38 -37.23 -0.82
CA GLU A 16 -12.06 -35.93 -0.72
C GLU A 16 -12.51 -35.66 0.73
N PRO A 17 -12.32 -34.46 1.29
CA PRO A 17 -12.89 -34.11 2.59
C PRO A 17 -14.40 -33.87 2.43
N GLY A 18 -15.19 -34.92 2.64
CA GLY A 18 -16.64 -34.83 2.74
C GLY A 18 -17.05 -33.88 3.87
N PHE A 19 -17.92 -32.91 3.57
CA PHE A 19 -18.62 -32.13 4.58
C PHE A 19 -19.59 -33.05 5.35
N PRO A 20 -19.55 -33.08 6.70
CA PRO A 20 -20.51 -33.89 7.45
C PRO A 20 -21.89 -33.23 7.44
N VAL A 21 -22.88 -34.04 7.07
CA VAL A 21 -24.33 -33.77 7.18
C VAL A 21 -24.70 -33.64 8.68
N PRO A 22 -25.61 -32.75 9.08
CA PRO A 22 -25.96 -32.58 10.50
C PRO A 22 -26.73 -33.82 11.00
N GLY A 23 -26.14 -34.58 11.93
CA GLY A 23 -26.80 -35.71 12.59
C GLY A 23 -25.95 -36.95 12.86
N SER A 24 -24.65 -36.82 13.13
CA SER A 24 -23.79 -37.98 13.41
C SER A 24 -24.27 -38.77 14.66
N PRO A 25 -24.48 -40.10 14.56
CA PRO A 25 -25.04 -40.93 15.64
C PRO A 25 -24.08 -41.22 16.81
N GLU A 26 -22.87 -40.66 16.83
CA GLU A 26 -21.81 -41.04 17.78
C GLU A 26 -21.91 -40.41 19.17
N LEU A 27 -22.85 -39.49 19.42
CA LEU A 27 -22.94 -38.78 20.70
C LEU A 27 -24.09 -39.24 21.60
N SER A 28 -25.04 -40.04 21.11
CA SER A 28 -26.27 -40.35 21.83
C SER A 28 -26.08 -41.22 23.09
N GLY A 29 -25.02 -42.04 23.16
CA GLY A 29 -24.73 -42.94 24.29
C GLY A 29 -23.78 -42.40 25.38
N LEU A 30 -23.18 -41.22 25.19
CA LEU A 30 -22.16 -40.68 26.11
C LEU A 30 -22.77 -39.83 27.23
N SER A 31 -22.18 -39.91 28.43
CA SER A 31 -22.51 -39.00 29.53
C SER A 31 -22.16 -37.55 29.15
N ARG A 32 -22.81 -36.58 29.80
CA ARG A 32 -22.59 -35.14 29.53
C ARG A 32 -21.12 -34.73 29.69
N GLN A 33 -20.40 -35.35 30.63
CA GLN A 33 -18.98 -35.10 30.86
C GLN A 33 -18.11 -35.60 29.70
N GLU A 34 -18.37 -36.81 29.21
CA GLU A 34 -17.61 -37.39 28.09
C GLU A 34 -17.84 -36.62 26.79
N ARG A 35 -19.06 -36.10 26.57
CA ARG A 35 -19.35 -35.19 25.44
C ARG A 35 -18.56 -33.89 25.55
N LEU A 36 -18.43 -33.33 26.75
CA LEU A 36 -17.66 -32.10 26.97
C LEU A 36 -16.16 -32.31 26.74
N ASP A 37 -15.61 -33.43 27.21
CA ASP A 37 -14.19 -33.74 27.01
C ASP A 37 -13.87 -34.08 25.56
N TYR A 38 -14.79 -34.77 24.86
CA TYR A 38 -14.70 -34.98 23.42
C TYR A 38 -14.67 -33.66 22.64
N LEU A 39 -15.60 -32.75 22.94
CA LEU A 39 -15.65 -31.43 22.30
C LEU A 39 -14.41 -30.58 22.59
N ARG A 40 -13.90 -30.59 23.83
CA ARG A 40 -12.66 -29.89 24.19
C ARG A 40 -11.44 -30.42 23.43
N ARG A 41 -11.30 -31.75 23.33
CA ARG A 41 -10.22 -32.37 22.51
C ARG A 41 -10.38 -32.03 21.04
N ARG A 42 -11.62 -32.02 20.52
CA ARG A 42 -11.89 -31.66 19.12
C ARG A 42 -11.57 -30.19 18.84
N MET A 43 -11.93 -29.28 19.74
CA MET A 43 -11.61 -27.86 19.62
C MET A 43 -10.11 -27.59 19.71
N ALA A 44 -9.38 -28.32 20.56
CA ALA A 44 -7.92 -28.22 20.66
C ALA A 44 -7.19 -28.79 19.43
N ALA A 45 -7.81 -29.73 18.70
CA ALA A 45 -7.26 -30.33 17.49
C ALA A 45 -7.55 -29.52 16.21
N VAL A 46 -8.36 -28.46 16.28
CA VAL A 46 -8.58 -27.55 15.15
C VAL A 46 -7.47 -26.49 15.18
N PRO A 47 -6.56 -26.47 14.19
CA PRO A 47 -5.57 -25.41 14.11
C PRO A 47 -6.27 -24.06 13.93
N ALA A 48 -5.72 -23.00 14.53
CA ALA A 48 -6.26 -21.65 14.39
C ALA A 48 -6.34 -21.28 12.91
N ARG A 49 -7.51 -20.86 12.45
CA ARG A 49 -7.75 -20.41 11.08
C ARG A 49 -6.84 -19.21 10.78
N GLY A 50 -5.71 -19.46 10.11
CA GLY A 50 -4.72 -18.43 9.78
C GLY A 50 -3.26 -18.90 9.70
N GLU A 51 -2.92 -20.07 10.23
CA GLU A 51 -1.56 -20.63 10.09
C GLU A 51 -1.44 -21.51 8.84
N SER A 52 -1.41 -20.87 7.67
CA SER A 52 -0.75 -21.44 6.50
C SER A 52 0.56 -20.69 6.32
N VAL A 53 1.60 -21.18 6.99
CA VAL A 53 2.98 -20.84 6.66
C VAL A 53 3.23 -21.46 5.30
N ALA A 54 3.08 -20.67 4.24
CA ALA A 54 3.70 -21.00 2.97
C ALA A 54 5.22 -20.96 3.19
N SER A 55 5.79 -22.11 3.50
CA SER A 55 7.23 -22.33 3.35
C SER A 55 7.58 -22.03 1.90
N ARG A 56 8.40 -21.01 1.71
CA ARG A 56 8.89 -20.58 0.40
C ARG A 56 9.85 -21.67 -0.10
N ALA A 57 9.36 -22.57 -0.95
CA ALA A 57 10.25 -23.44 -1.72
C ALA A 57 11.06 -22.57 -2.70
N PRO A 58 12.39 -22.69 -2.75
CA PRO A 58 13.20 -21.92 -3.69
C PRO A 58 12.96 -22.46 -5.10
N VAL A 59 12.54 -21.58 -6.01
CA VAL A 59 12.56 -21.85 -7.44
C VAL A 59 14.01 -21.68 -7.89
N GLU A 60 14.67 -22.82 -8.13
CA GLU A 60 16.04 -22.88 -8.61
C GLU A 60 16.06 -22.52 -10.11
N SER A 61 16.35 -21.26 -10.42
CA SER A 61 16.75 -20.85 -11.77
C SER A 61 18.18 -20.31 -11.71
N ALA A 62 19.07 -21.07 -12.33
CA ALA A 62 20.52 -20.92 -12.30
C ALA A 62 21.02 -19.63 -12.96
N PHE A 63 21.64 -18.76 -12.15
CA PHE A 63 22.70 -17.84 -12.58
C PHE A 63 23.70 -17.68 -11.41
N PRO A 64 25.02 -17.81 -11.62
CA PRO A 64 25.97 -17.76 -10.51
C PRO A 64 26.25 -16.31 -10.11
N MET A 65 25.89 -15.95 -8.87
CA MET A 65 26.34 -14.74 -8.20
C MET A 65 27.10 -15.15 -6.94
N THR A 66 28.43 -14.98 -6.99
CA THR A 66 29.29 -14.88 -5.80
C THR A 66 28.93 -13.61 -5.03
N GLY A 67 28.53 -13.74 -3.77
CA GLY A 67 28.35 -12.60 -2.88
C GLY A 67 27.57 -12.93 -1.61
N THR A 68 28.32 -13.33 -0.57
CA THR A 68 28.02 -13.39 0.87
C THR A 68 26.57 -13.26 1.34
N SER A 69 26.08 -14.39 1.85
CA SER A 69 24.92 -14.56 2.73
C SER A 69 24.97 -13.60 3.93
N ALA A 70 24.01 -12.69 4.01
CA ALA A 70 23.53 -12.11 5.27
C ALA A 70 22.10 -12.62 5.51
N ALA A 71 21.90 -13.27 6.65
CA ALA A 71 20.58 -13.70 7.12
C ALA A 71 19.61 -12.50 7.18
N PRO A 72 18.29 -12.69 7.05
CA PRO A 72 17.34 -11.59 7.22
C PRO A 72 17.28 -11.22 8.71
N ASP A 73 18.05 -10.19 9.07
CA ASP A 73 17.94 -9.52 10.34
C ASP A 73 16.50 -9.02 10.53
N SER A 74 15.90 -9.48 11.62
CA SER A 74 14.82 -8.88 12.40
C SER A 74 14.37 -7.49 11.92
N HIS A 75 13.07 -7.33 11.64
CA HIS A 75 12.35 -6.09 11.26
C HIS A 75 12.53 -4.91 12.25
N ALA A 76 13.74 -4.38 12.38
CA ALA A 76 14.07 -3.20 13.14
C ALA A 76 13.72 -1.95 12.31
N ALA A 77 12.51 -1.43 12.51
CA ALA A 77 12.03 -0.08 12.19
C ALA A 77 12.70 0.64 11.00
N GLY A 78 12.64 0.04 9.81
CA GLY A 78 13.03 0.71 8.56
C GLY A 78 12.01 1.79 8.14
N VAL A 79 12.47 2.77 7.37
CA VAL A 79 11.63 3.79 6.74
C VAL A 79 11.55 3.49 5.25
N LEU A 80 10.37 3.64 4.65
CA LEU A 80 10.20 3.62 3.19
C LEU A 80 10.65 4.96 2.59
N PRO A 81 11.33 4.93 1.43
CA PRO A 81 11.78 6.13 0.77
C PRO A 81 10.58 6.97 0.29
N VAL A 82 10.77 8.27 0.31
CA VAL A 82 9.84 9.28 -0.19
C VAL A 82 10.61 10.27 -1.08
N PRO A 83 9.94 11.13 -1.86
CA PRO A 83 10.65 12.14 -2.63
C PRO A 83 11.55 12.98 -1.72
N ALA A 84 12.79 13.27 -2.13
CA ALA A 84 13.79 13.90 -1.26
C ALA A 84 13.29 15.21 -0.62
N ALA A 85 12.60 16.05 -1.40
CA ALA A 85 12.02 17.29 -0.91
C ALA A 85 10.90 17.06 0.14
N LEU A 86 10.19 15.92 0.08
CA LEU A 86 9.24 15.51 1.12
C LEU A 86 9.94 14.92 2.35
N ALA A 87 11.09 14.25 2.18
CA ALA A 87 11.83 13.65 3.28
C ALA A 87 12.22 14.68 4.35
N GLU A 88 12.60 15.89 3.93
CA GLU A 88 12.93 17.03 4.82
C GLU A 88 11.77 17.43 5.74
N LEU A 89 10.52 17.21 5.30
CA LEU A 89 9.33 17.49 6.09
C LEU A 89 9.12 16.46 7.22
N LEU A 90 9.49 15.21 6.97
CA LEU A 90 9.14 14.07 7.81
C LEU A 90 10.17 13.87 8.94
N PRO A 91 9.75 13.62 10.19
CA PRO A 91 10.69 13.47 11.32
C PRO A 91 11.73 12.36 11.15
N ARG A 92 11.43 11.32 10.35
CA ARG A 92 12.32 10.19 10.08
C ARG A 92 12.81 10.14 8.63
N GLY A 93 12.60 11.20 7.85
CA GLY A 93 13.01 11.25 6.44
C GLY A 93 12.23 10.32 5.51
N GLY A 94 11.15 9.67 5.96
CA GLY A 94 10.39 8.70 5.17
C GLY A 94 9.12 8.21 5.87
N LEU A 95 8.42 7.26 5.25
CA LEU A 95 7.24 6.62 5.85
C LEU A 95 7.64 5.44 6.73
N VAL A 96 7.18 5.40 7.97
CA VAL A 96 7.54 4.31 8.88
C VAL A 96 6.96 2.98 8.37
N ARG A 97 7.80 1.94 8.26
CA ARG A 97 7.32 0.59 7.94
C ARG A 97 6.38 0.08 9.03
N GLY A 98 5.34 -0.63 8.64
CA GLY A 98 4.31 -1.11 9.57
C GLY A 98 3.34 -0.04 10.06
N SER A 99 3.39 1.17 9.50
CA SER A 99 2.46 2.26 9.86
C SER A 99 1.32 2.40 8.85
N VAL A 100 0.28 3.12 9.27
CA VAL A 100 -0.80 3.56 8.39
C VAL A 100 -0.73 5.08 8.22
N VAL A 101 -0.70 5.52 6.98
CA VAL A 101 -0.62 6.94 6.59
C VAL A 101 -1.86 7.29 5.78
N SER A 102 -2.56 8.34 6.15
CA SER A 102 -3.63 8.88 5.31
C SER A 102 -3.06 9.91 4.36
N VAL A 103 -3.38 9.82 3.07
CA VAL A 103 -2.96 10.78 2.05
C VAL A 103 -4.20 11.38 1.40
N SER A 104 -4.24 12.70 1.27
CA SER A 104 -5.36 13.43 0.65
C SER A 104 -4.89 14.57 -0.25
N GLY A 105 -5.78 14.99 -1.15
CA GLY A 105 -5.58 16.14 -2.03
C GLY A 105 -4.90 15.77 -3.35
N ALA A 106 -3.82 16.46 -3.71
CA ALA A 106 -3.20 16.35 -5.02
C ALA A 106 -2.56 14.96 -5.26
N THR A 107 -3.04 14.24 -6.27
CA THR A 107 -2.57 12.88 -6.65
C THR A 107 -1.07 12.81 -6.93
N SER A 108 -0.43 13.92 -7.32
CA SER A 108 1.02 13.98 -7.49
C SER A 108 1.80 13.50 -6.26
N LEU A 109 1.32 13.81 -5.05
CA LEU A 109 1.95 13.33 -3.81
C LEU A 109 1.94 11.80 -3.75
N LEU A 110 0.82 11.17 -4.07
CA LEU A 110 0.69 9.72 -4.11
C LEU A 110 1.64 9.10 -5.16
N LEU A 111 1.67 9.68 -6.37
CA LEU A 111 2.57 9.21 -7.45
C LEU A 111 4.04 9.31 -7.04
N GLY A 112 4.43 10.40 -6.36
CA GLY A 112 5.79 10.56 -5.84
C GLY A 112 6.17 9.50 -4.80
N LEU A 113 5.24 9.11 -3.92
CA LEU A 113 5.45 8.02 -2.96
C LEU A 113 5.63 6.67 -3.68
N VAL A 114 4.74 6.35 -4.62
CA VAL A 114 4.81 5.12 -5.42
C VAL A 114 6.14 5.05 -6.19
N ALA A 115 6.53 6.15 -6.85
CA ALA A 115 7.77 6.23 -7.59
C ALA A 115 9.00 6.05 -6.69
N SER A 116 9.01 6.68 -5.51
CA SER A 116 10.13 6.58 -4.58
C SER A 116 10.33 5.16 -4.03
N VAL A 117 9.23 4.48 -3.66
CA VAL A 117 9.30 3.11 -3.14
C VAL A 117 9.73 2.12 -4.22
N THR A 118 9.14 2.20 -5.42
CA THR A 118 9.51 1.30 -6.52
C THR A 118 10.93 1.56 -7.03
N ALA A 119 11.37 2.82 -7.13
CA ALA A 119 12.75 3.16 -7.49
C ALA A 119 13.77 2.67 -6.44
N GLY A 120 13.38 2.64 -5.17
CA GLY A 120 14.16 2.06 -4.07
C GLY A 120 14.14 0.52 -4.04
N GLY A 121 13.54 -0.14 -5.03
CA GLY A 121 13.45 -1.60 -5.13
C GLY A 121 12.28 -2.24 -4.37
N GLY A 122 11.43 -1.45 -3.72
CA GLY A 122 10.24 -1.95 -3.03
C GLY A 122 9.09 -2.30 -3.98
N HIS A 123 8.17 -3.14 -3.51
CA HIS A 123 6.96 -3.50 -4.27
C HIS A 123 5.74 -2.72 -3.77
N VAL A 124 4.95 -2.23 -4.71
CA VAL A 124 3.79 -1.37 -4.43
C VAL A 124 2.54 -1.96 -5.04
N ALA A 125 1.45 -2.01 -4.27
CA ALA A 125 0.12 -2.27 -4.82
C ALA A 125 -0.75 -1.03 -4.70
N VAL A 126 -1.49 -0.66 -5.75
CA VAL A 126 -2.47 0.42 -5.73
C VAL A 126 -3.86 -0.13 -6.03
N ILE A 127 -4.79 0.11 -5.11
CA ILE A 127 -6.13 -0.45 -5.08
C ILE A 127 -7.15 0.69 -5.14
N GLY A 128 -8.15 0.58 -6.02
CA GLY A 128 -9.28 1.51 -6.07
C GLY A 128 -8.94 2.88 -6.63
N HIS A 129 -7.95 2.97 -7.52
CA HIS A 129 -7.51 4.24 -8.12
C HIS A 129 -7.56 4.18 -9.66
N PRO A 130 -8.76 4.07 -10.28
CA PRO A 130 -8.93 3.81 -11.71
C PRO A 130 -8.40 4.93 -12.61
N ARG A 131 -8.27 6.15 -12.08
CA ARG A 131 -7.74 7.33 -12.80
C ARG A 131 -6.27 7.62 -12.49
N LEU A 132 -5.55 6.69 -11.86
CA LEU A 132 -4.14 6.89 -11.53
C LEU A 132 -3.31 6.99 -12.82
N GLY A 133 -2.59 8.10 -12.99
CA GLY A 133 -1.69 8.30 -14.13
C GLY A 133 -0.41 7.48 -14.00
N VAL A 134 -0.42 6.25 -14.52
CA VAL A 134 0.74 5.35 -14.48
C VAL A 134 1.95 5.92 -15.22
N LEU A 135 1.73 6.56 -16.37
CA LEU A 135 2.81 7.24 -17.10
C LEU A 135 3.45 8.34 -16.25
N ALA A 136 2.66 9.13 -15.53
CA ALA A 136 3.19 10.17 -14.64
C ALA A 136 4.01 9.57 -13.49
N ALA A 137 3.64 8.38 -12.97
CA ALA A 137 4.47 7.66 -12.01
C ALA A 137 5.84 7.28 -12.62
N VAL A 138 5.85 6.78 -13.85
CA VAL A 138 7.10 6.41 -14.56
C VAL A 138 7.98 7.63 -14.83
N GLU A 139 7.40 8.76 -15.24
CA GLU A 139 8.15 10.01 -15.41
C GLU A 139 8.76 10.49 -14.09
N MET A 140 8.11 10.21 -12.95
CA MET A 140 8.66 10.42 -11.60
C MET A 140 9.69 9.36 -11.14
N GLY A 141 9.97 8.34 -11.97
CA GLY A 141 10.94 7.30 -11.70
C GLY A 141 10.38 5.96 -11.20
N ALA A 142 9.07 5.74 -11.28
CA ALA A 142 8.48 4.47 -10.85
C ALA A 142 8.91 3.29 -11.74
N GLN A 143 9.12 2.13 -11.11
CA GLN A 143 9.42 0.87 -11.80
C GLN A 143 8.14 0.04 -11.96
N LEU A 144 7.64 -0.10 -13.19
CA LEU A 144 6.37 -0.81 -13.46
C LEU A 144 6.40 -2.28 -13.09
N GLU A 145 7.55 -2.95 -13.21
CA GLU A 145 7.73 -4.36 -12.82
C GLU A 145 7.48 -4.61 -11.32
N ARG A 146 7.50 -3.54 -10.50
CA ARG A 146 7.25 -3.58 -9.05
C ARG A 146 5.91 -2.98 -8.64
N LEU A 147 5.07 -2.63 -9.61
CA LEU A 147 3.78 -1.97 -9.38
C LEU A 147 2.62 -2.88 -9.77
N ALA A 148 1.83 -3.29 -8.79
CA ALA A 148 0.55 -3.97 -9.00
C ALA A 148 -0.59 -2.94 -8.98
N LEU A 149 -1.45 -2.95 -10.01
CA LEU A 149 -2.59 -2.05 -10.11
C LEU A 149 -3.90 -2.85 -10.09
N ILE A 150 -4.79 -2.47 -9.18
CA ILE A 150 -6.12 -3.04 -9.02
C ILE A 150 -7.12 -1.86 -9.08
N PRO A 151 -7.47 -1.41 -10.29
CA PRO A 151 -8.31 -0.21 -10.46
C PRO A 151 -9.72 -0.42 -9.88
N ASP A 152 -10.28 -1.62 -10.05
CA ASP A 152 -11.66 -1.97 -9.68
C ASP A 152 -11.65 -3.15 -8.69
N PRO A 153 -11.47 -2.88 -7.38
CA PRO A 153 -11.31 -3.92 -6.36
C PRO A 153 -12.59 -4.68 -5.98
N GLY A 154 -13.73 -4.38 -6.60
CA GLY A 154 -15.00 -5.04 -6.29
C GLY A 154 -15.56 -4.67 -4.92
N ALA A 155 -16.19 -5.64 -4.25
CA ALA A 155 -17.02 -5.41 -3.07
C ALA A 155 -16.24 -5.11 -1.78
N ASP A 156 -15.01 -5.61 -1.65
CA ASP A 156 -14.23 -5.45 -0.41
C ASP A 156 -12.75 -5.09 -0.68
N PRO A 157 -12.45 -3.81 -0.96
CA PRO A 157 -11.08 -3.35 -1.20
C PRO A 157 -10.18 -3.45 0.04
N VAL A 158 -10.76 -3.43 1.24
CA VAL A 158 -10.01 -3.50 2.51
C VAL A 158 -9.48 -4.91 2.73
N GLU A 159 -10.24 -5.94 2.33
CA GLU A 159 -9.77 -7.32 2.39
C GLU A 159 -8.62 -7.57 1.42
N ILE A 160 -8.72 -7.07 0.18
CA ILE A 160 -7.63 -7.12 -0.81
C ILE A 160 -6.38 -6.45 -0.25
N ALA A 161 -6.50 -5.26 0.34
CA ALA A 161 -5.39 -4.58 0.97
C ALA A 161 -4.76 -5.43 2.10
N ALA A 162 -5.59 -6.06 2.94
CA ALA A 162 -5.12 -6.92 4.01
C ALA A 162 -4.32 -8.13 3.50
N VAL A 163 -4.68 -8.69 2.33
CA VAL A 163 -3.92 -9.79 1.71
C VAL A 163 -2.60 -9.28 1.11
N LEU A 164 -2.62 -8.15 0.41
CA LEU A 164 -1.43 -7.61 -0.25
C LEU A 164 -0.37 -7.11 0.75
N LEU A 165 -0.78 -6.69 1.95
CA LEU A 165 0.16 -6.31 3.03
C LEU A 165 1.10 -7.46 3.45
N ASP A 166 0.77 -8.71 3.14
CA ASP A 166 1.64 -9.85 3.45
C ASP A 166 2.86 -9.97 2.51
N GLY A 167 2.83 -9.30 1.34
CA GLY A 167 3.88 -9.43 0.31
C GLY A 167 4.36 -8.12 -0.33
N MET A 168 3.74 -6.98 -0.01
CA MET A 168 4.10 -5.67 -0.56
C MET A 168 4.77 -4.79 0.49
N ASP A 169 5.70 -3.94 0.08
CA ASP A 169 6.32 -2.94 0.97
C ASP A 169 5.35 -1.78 1.24
N LEU A 170 4.60 -1.36 0.22
CA LEU A 170 3.60 -0.30 0.28
C LEU A 170 2.29 -0.76 -0.37
N VAL A 171 1.18 -0.59 0.34
CA VAL A 171 -0.16 -0.79 -0.21
C VAL A 171 -0.89 0.54 -0.18
N VAL A 172 -1.36 1.02 -1.32
CA VAL A 172 -2.21 2.19 -1.47
C VAL A 172 -3.64 1.72 -1.63
N LEU A 173 -4.52 2.18 -0.75
CA LEU A 173 -5.93 1.81 -0.70
C LEU A 173 -6.80 3.05 -0.86
N GLY A 174 -7.46 3.18 -2.01
CA GLY A 174 -8.55 4.11 -2.22
C GLY A 174 -9.86 3.55 -1.66
N LEU A 175 -10.49 4.29 -0.74
CA LEU A 175 -11.74 3.87 -0.09
C LEU A 175 -13.00 4.35 -0.82
N GLY A 176 -12.89 5.24 -1.82
CA GLY A 176 -14.04 5.70 -2.61
C GLY A 176 -15.13 6.41 -1.79
N GLY A 177 -14.75 7.11 -0.73
CA GLY A 177 -15.63 7.79 0.24
C GLY A 177 -16.06 6.92 1.41
N ALA A 178 -15.74 5.62 1.41
CA ALA A 178 -16.15 4.71 2.47
C ALA A 178 -15.42 4.99 3.80
N SER A 179 -16.06 4.57 4.89
CA SER A 179 -15.49 4.60 6.24
C SER A 179 -15.23 3.18 6.71
N VAL A 180 -14.02 2.93 7.22
CA VAL A 180 -13.63 1.61 7.73
C VAL A 180 -13.90 1.53 9.23
N ALA A 181 -14.67 0.53 9.64
CA ALA A 181 -14.98 0.31 11.06
C ALA A 181 -13.70 0.16 11.92
N PRO A 182 -13.64 0.72 13.14
CA PRO A 182 -12.42 0.72 13.95
C PRO A 182 -11.86 -0.67 14.27
N SER A 183 -12.72 -1.67 14.47
CA SER A 183 -12.29 -3.07 14.70
C SER A 183 -11.54 -3.63 13.49
N ARG A 184 -12.07 -3.39 12.29
CA ARG A 184 -11.48 -3.80 11.01
C ARG A 184 -10.17 -3.05 10.74
N ALA A 185 -10.15 -1.74 10.94
CA ALA A 185 -8.95 -0.92 10.80
C ALA A 185 -7.80 -1.43 11.71
N ARG A 186 -8.10 -1.76 12.98
CA ARG A 186 -7.11 -2.31 13.92
C ARG A 186 -6.53 -3.65 13.46
N ALA A 187 -7.34 -4.54 12.91
CA ALA A 187 -6.86 -5.82 12.39
C ALA A 187 -5.88 -5.62 11.22
N VAL A 188 -6.18 -4.71 10.30
CA VAL A 188 -5.30 -4.39 9.17
C VAL A 188 -4.01 -3.69 9.65
N VAL A 189 -4.11 -2.75 10.60
CA VAL A 189 -2.93 -2.10 11.21
C VAL A 189 -2.02 -3.14 11.88
N ALA A 190 -2.59 -4.10 12.61
CA ALA A 190 -1.82 -5.16 13.25
C ALA A 190 -1.08 -6.02 12.20
N ARG A 191 -1.72 -6.30 11.06
CA ARG A 191 -1.09 -7.02 9.94
C ARG A 191 0.03 -6.21 9.29
N ALA A 192 -0.21 -4.93 8.97
CA ALA A 192 0.81 -4.02 8.44
C ALA A 192 2.05 -4.02 9.34
N ARG A 193 1.86 -3.91 10.66
CA ARG A 193 2.94 -3.98 11.66
C ARG A 193 3.67 -5.31 11.67
N SER A 194 2.93 -6.42 11.68
CA SER A 194 3.51 -7.77 11.69
C SER A 194 4.38 -8.05 10.46
N LYS A 195 4.04 -7.47 9.31
CA LYS A 195 4.73 -7.69 8.03
C LYS A 195 5.73 -6.60 7.67
N GLY A 196 5.77 -5.50 8.45
CA GLY A 196 6.59 -4.34 8.15
C GLY A 196 6.19 -3.63 6.86
N ALA A 197 4.94 -3.78 6.42
CA ALA A 197 4.37 -3.13 5.25
C ALA A 197 3.70 -1.80 5.64
N THR A 198 3.76 -0.79 4.78
CA THR A 198 3.08 0.49 5.03
C THR A 198 1.77 0.54 4.25
N LEU A 199 0.69 0.92 4.94
CA LEU A 199 -0.61 1.15 4.31
C LEU A 199 -0.80 2.66 4.11
N VAL A 200 -1.00 3.09 2.87
CA VAL A 200 -1.48 4.43 2.52
C VAL A 200 -2.97 4.35 2.23
N VAL A 201 -3.77 5.19 2.88
CA VAL A 201 -5.21 5.25 2.68
C VAL A 201 -5.61 6.59 2.06
N THR A 202 -6.37 6.55 0.98
CA THR A 202 -6.89 7.74 0.27
C THR A 202 -8.41 7.71 0.17
N ASP A 203 -9.00 8.88 -0.11
CA ASP A 203 -10.42 9.05 -0.46
C ASP A 203 -11.38 8.30 0.48
N GLY A 204 -11.30 8.54 1.78
CA GLY A 204 -12.23 7.97 2.74
C GLY A 204 -11.79 8.16 4.18
N HIS A 205 -12.46 7.44 5.09
CA HIS A 205 -12.21 7.57 6.52
C HIS A 205 -11.53 6.31 7.09
N TRP A 206 -10.35 6.53 7.66
CA TRP A 206 -9.59 5.51 8.39
C TRP A 206 -9.23 6.00 9.78
N ASP A 207 -9.80 5.34 10.78
CA ASP A 207 -9.47 5.61 12.16
C ASP A 207 -8.10 5.06 12.55
N GLY A 208 -7.31 5.89 13.22
CA GLY A 208 -6.02 5.45 13.77
C GLY A 208 -4.81 5.62 12.86
N ALA A 209 -4.91 6.37 11.75
CA ALA A 209 -3.71 6.73 10.97
C ALA A 209 -2.66 7.41 11.87
N GLU A 210 -1.40 6.97 11.74
CA GLU A 210 -0.27 7.47 12.54
C GLU A 210 0.19 8.85 12.04
N MET A 211 0.07 9.04 10.73
CA MET A 211 0.39 10.27 10.02
C MET A 211 -0.68 10.58 8.97
N ARG A 212 -0.95 11.86 8.76
CA ARG A 212 -1.78 12.39 7.67
C ARG A 212 -0.92 13.32 6.83
N LEU A 213 -0.91 13.09 5.52
CA LEU A 213 -0.27 13.95 4.53
C LEU A 213 -1.36 14.55 3.64
N GLU A 214 -1.39 15.86 3.58
CA GLU A 214 -2.34 16.60 2.75
C GLU A 214 -1.54 17.42 1.75
N ALA A 215 -1.83 17.26 0.46
CA ALA A 215 -1.21 18.04 -0.61
C ALA A 215 -2.24 18.92 -1.30
N ARG A 216 -1.93 20.20 -1.45
CA ARG A 216 -2.76 21.16 -2.18
C ARG A 216 -1.96 21.78 -3.30
N VAL A 217 -2.56 21.89 -4.49
CA VAL A 217 -1.96 22.66 -5.58
C VAL A 217 -1.96 24.14 -5.18
N HIS A 218 -0.78 24.73 -5.15
CA HIS A 218 -0.58 26.14 -4.82
C HIS A 218 -0.43 27.01 -6.07
N GLY A 219 0.21 26.49 -7.13
CA GLY A 219 0.41 27.27 -8.36
C GLY A 219 0.97 26.44 -9.51
N TYR A 220 1.06 27.07 -10.67
CA TYR A 220 1.55 26.50 -11.92
C TYR A 220 2.51 27.50 -12.58
N ALA A 221 3.53 27.02 -13.29
CA ALA A 221 4.44 27.87 -14.06
C ALA A 221 4.58 27.40 -15.52
N GLY A 222 4.98 28.32 -16.41
CA GLY A 222 5.19 28.06 -17.84
C GLY A 222 3.98 28.28 -18.76
N LEU A 223 2.82 28.60 -18.20
CA LEU A 223 1.57 28.84 -18.94
C LEU A 223 1.50 30.21 -19.64
N GLY A 224 2.37 31.17 -19.29
CA GLY A 224 2.50 32.44 -20.02
C GLY A 224 1.48 33.53 -19.70
N ASN A 225 0.90 33.55 -18.50
CA ASN A 225 -0.16 34.47 -18.10
C ASN A 225 0.14 35.36 -16.88
N GLY A 226 1.40 35.74 -16.64
CA GLY A 226 1.80 36.67 -15.58
C GLY A 226 2.88 37.67 -16.04
N SER A 227 2.92 38.85 -15.43
CA SER A 227 3.81 39.97 -15.82
C SER A 227 5.32 39.67 -15.72
N GLN A 228 5.71 38.53 -15.15
CA GLN A 228 7.10 38.10 -14.95
C GLN A 228 7.46 36.78 -15.66
N ASP A 229 6.50 36.04 -16.22
CA ASP A 229 6.76 34.74 -16.87
C ASP A 229 6.38 34.80 -18.36
N ARG A 230 7.39 34.88 -19.24
CA ARG A 230 7.23 34.71 -20.70
C ARG A 230 7.02 33.22 -21.04
N GLY A 231 6.13 32.55 -20.32
CA GLY A 231 5.84 31.13 -20.53
C GLY A 231 5.31 30.88 -21.94
N CYS A 232 5.69 29.76 -22.54
CA CYS A 232 5.31 29.40 -23.92
C CYS A 232 3.96 28.64 -24.00
N GLY A 233 3.05 28.84 -23.03
CA GLY A 233 1.76 28.14 -22.99
C GLY A 233 1.85 26.66 -22.59
N ARG A 234 2.98 26.21 -22.02
CA ARG A 234 3.21 24.80 -21.63
C ARG A 234 3.48 24.71 -20.15
N LEU A 235 2.78 23.83 -19.44
CA LEU A 235 3.04 23.58 -18.02
C LEU A 235 4.47 23.06 -17.83
N ARG A 236 5.29 23.78 -17.07
CA ARG A 236 6.70 23.43 -16.76
C ARG A 236 6.85 22.92 -15.34
N SER A 237 6.09 23.48 -14.41
CA SER A 237 6.08 23.04 -13.02
C SER A 237 4.72 23.22 -12.36
N LEU A 238 4.49 22.38 -11.35
CA LEU A 238 3.36 22.41 -10.45
C LEU A 238 3.90 22.64 -9.04
N SER A 239 3.45 23.70 -8.36
CA SER A 239 3.81 23.96 -6.97
C SER A 239 2.75 23.35 -6.04
N LEU A 240 3.20 22.55 -5.08
CA LEU A 240 2.38 21.84 -4.10
C LEU A 240 2.70 22.36 -2.70
N ALA A 241 1.69 22.76 -1.94
CA ALA A 241 1.81 22.92 -0.50
C ALA A 241 1.46 21.59 0.17
N VAL A 242 2.38 21.04 0.94
CA VAL A 242 2.22 19.74 1.62
C VAL A 242 2.25 19.95 3.12
N CYS A 243 1.21 19.47 3.82
CA CYS A 243 1.11 19.47 5.27
C CYS A 243 1.23 18.03 5.79
N ALA A 244 2.17 17.80 6.70
CA ALA A 244 2.31 16.55 7.43
C ALA A 244 1.87 16.74 8.88
N ARG A 245 0.93 15.92 9.33
CA ARG A 245 0.44 15.89 10.72
C ARG A 245 0.58 14.49 11.27
N GLY A 246 1.17 14.33 12.44
CA GLY A 246 1.25 13.04 13.10
C GLY A 246 1.01 13.15 14.60
N ARG A 247 0.85 12.01 15.26
CA ARG A 247 0.61 11.98 16.71
C ARG A 247 1.83 12.36 17.55
N SER A 248 3.03 12.21 16.97
CA SER A 248 4.31 12.33 17.67
C SER A 248 5.11 13.59 17.31
N PHE A 249 4.54 14.51 16.54
CA PHE A 249 5.23 15.76 16.15
C PHE A 249 4.21 16.86 15.80
N GLN A 250 4.63 18.12 15.95
CA GLN A 250 3.82 19.27 15.56
C GLN A 250 3.58 19.29 14.05
N PRO A 251 2.41 19.75 13.56
CA PRO A 251 2.16 19.91 12.13
C PRO A 251 3.30 20.65 11.43
N ARG A 252 3.81 20.07 10.34
CA ARG A 252 4.84 20.67 9.50
C ARG A 252 4.27 20.92 8.11
N THR A 253 4.61 22.05 7.52
CA THR A 253 4.18 22.39 6.16
C THR A 253 5.38 22.80 5.33
N THR A 254 5.41 22.41 4.06
CA THR A 254 6.42 22.85 3.10
C THR A 254 5.80 23.09 1.72
N ARG A 255 6.51 23.79 0.85
CA ARG A 255 6.17 23.92 -0.57
C ARG A 255 7.17 23.15 -1.41
N LEU A 256 6.66 22.34 -2.32
CA LEU A 256 7.41 21.47 -3.21
C LEU A 256 7.03 21.79 -4.65
N ASP A 257 8.01 21.98 -5.51
CA ASP A 257 7.79 22.06 -6.95
C ASP A 257 7.98 20.68 -7.59
N VAL A 258 6.99 20.27 -8.37
CA VAL A 258 7.04 19.11 -9.25
C VAL A 258 7.35 19.65 -10.66
N ARG A 259 8.58 19.47 -11.11
CA ARG A 259 9.10 20.08 -12.36
C ARG A 259 9.28 19.02 -13.43
N SER A 260 8.83 19.32 -14.65
CA SER A 260 9.09 18.46 -15.80
C SER A 260 10.39 18.90 -16.50
N ALA A 261 11.37 18.00 -16.53
CA ALA A 261 12.64 18.18 -17.21
C ALA A 261 12.93 16.97 -18.11
N GLN A 262 12.92 17.20 -19.43
CA GLN A 262 13.33 16.20 -20.44
C GLN A 262 12.60 14.84 -20.35
N GLY A 263 11.29 14.84 -20.04
CA GLY A 263 10.51 13.61 -19.89
C GLY A 263 10.67 12.92 -18.53
N ARG A 264 11.39 13.54 -17.59
CA ARG A 264 11.39 13.19 -16.17
C ARG A 264 10.68 14.24 -15.35
N VAL A 265 10.19 13.82 -14.19
CA VAL A 265 9.55 14.68 -13.20
C VAL A 265 10.38 14.65 -11.92
N GLU A 266 10.85 15.82 -11.52
CA GLU A 266 11.70 16.00 -10.34
C GLU A 266 10.95 16.77 -9.24
N TRP A 267 11.23 16.39 -8.00
CA TRP A 267 10.69 17.04 -6.81
C TRP A 267 11.76 17.95 -6.21
N VAL A 268 11.48 19.25 -6.16
CA VAL A 268 12.43 20.26 -5.67
C VAL A 268 11.78 21.06 -4.56
N SER A 269 12.48 21.29 -3.45
CA SER A 269 12.01 22.20 -2.39
C SER A 269 11.88 23.61 -2.97
N ALA A 270 10.71 24.24 -2.80
CA ALA A 270 10.52 25.62 -3.23
C ALA A 270 11.21 26.56 -2.23
N PRO A 271 11.88 27.64 -2.69
CA PRO A 271 12.77 28.44 -1.86
C PRO A 271 12.11 29.31 -0.77
N GLU A 272 10.78 29.35 -0.65
CA GLU A 272 10.10 30.11 0.41
C GLU A 272 9.21 29.22 1.31
N PRO A 273 9.44 29.22 2.64
CA PRO A 273 8.52 28.63 3.60
C PRO A 273 7.27 29.51 3.72
N VAL A 274 6.10 28.89 3.83
CA VAL A 274 4.83 29.61 3.98
C VAL A 274 4.17 29.32 5.30
N ALA A 275 3.55 30.38 5.83
CA ALA A 275 2.74 30.38 7.03
C ALA A 275 1.75 29.19 7.04
N PRO A 276 1.38 28.69 8.24
CA PRO A 276 0.50 27.53 8.37
C PRO A 276 -0.75 27.70 7.51
N LEU A 277 -1.06 26.70 6.68
CA LEU A 277 -2.30 26.68 5.91
C LEU A 277 -3.47 26.63 6.89
N GLU A 278 -4.24 27.72 6.94
CA GLU A 278 -5.59 27.68 7.48
C GLU A 278 -6.39 26.70 6.61
N VAL A 279 -6.96 25.67 7.25
CA VAL A 279 -7.73 24.63 6.58
C VAL A 279 -9.07 25.24 6.18
N ALA A 280 -9.09 26.02 5.12
CA ALA A 280 -10.33 26.45 4.50
C ALA A 280 -10.89 25.27 3.68
N PRO A 281 -12.15 24.86 3.90
CA PRO A 281 -12.78 23.81 3.12
C PRO A 281 -12.81 24.16 1.63
N PHE A 282 -12.82 23.12 0.79
CA PHE A 282 -12.87 23.23 -0.67
C PHE A 282 -14.07 24.11 -1.08
N PRO A 283 -13.88 25.20 -1.86
CA PRO A 283 -15.02 25.82 -2.52
C PRO A 283 -15.63 24.79 -3.48
N ALA A 284 -16.96 24.67 -3.48
CA ALA A 284 -17.68 23.71 -4.33
C ALA A 284 -17.16 23.76 -5.79
N PRO A 285 -17.11 22.62 -6.50
CA PRO A 285 -16.65 22.58 -7.88
C PRO A 285 -17.43 23.62 -8.70
N VAL A 286 -16.69 24.49 -9.39
CA VAL A 286 -17.29 25.42 -10.34
C VAL A 286 -17.85 24.56 -11.47
N GLU A 287 -19.18 24.54 -11.61
CA GLU A 287 -19.81 23.99 -12.80
C GLU A 287 -19.25 24.73 -14.02
N VAL A 288 -18.47 24.02 -14.84
CA VAL A 288 -18.13 24.48 -16.18
C VAL A 288 -19.41 24.32 -16.98
N VAL A 289 -20.23 25.38 -17.01
CA VAL A 289 -21.36 25.51 -17.94
C VAL A 289 -20.79 25.43 -19.35
N GLY A 290 -21.37 24.52 -20.13
CA GLY A 290 -20.80 23.96 -21.36
C GLY A 290 -20.42 24.94 -22.47
N LEU A 291 -19.61 24.41 -23.38
CA LEU A 291 -19.65 24.72 -24.80
C LEU A 291 -20.45 23.61 -25.50
#